data_AF-A0A538GLW5-F1
#
_entry.id   AF-A0A538GLW5-F1
#
_cell.length_a   1.000
_cell.length_b   1.000
_cell.length_c   1.000
_cell.angle_alpha   90.00
_cell.angle_beta   90.00
_cell.angle_gamma   90.00
#
_symmetry.space_group_name_H-M   'P 1'
#
loop_
_entity.id
_entity.type
_entity.pdbx_description
1 polymer ?
#
loop_
_entity_poly.entity_id
_entity_poly.type
_entity_poly.pdbx_seq_one_letter_code
_entity_poly.pdbx_strand_id
1 'polypeptide(L)'
;MGFAGLLTLVTCAYLVFRPLAAPRSFPTGEMRRTARELVRLHGGDTLAYFKLRRDQHYLFSPDRRAFLGYRVENGVLLVSGDPVGPDEALPELLRELGSFAEARGLRLAAIGVGERLRPLWAQLGLRSLYLGDEAIVETASFSLEGRAIRKVRQSVTRLE
;
A
#
# COMPACT_ATOMS: atom_id res chain seq x y z
N MET A 1 -31.47 5.05 36.03
CA MET A 1 -30.65 3.83 35.83
C MET A 1 -30.92 3.10 34.50
N GLY A 2 -32.15 3.07 33.96
CA GLY A 2 -32.45 2.29 32.74
C GLY A 2 -31.96 2.88 31.40
N PHE A 3 -31.98 4.21 31.25
CA PHE A 3 -31.65 4.84 29.96
C PHE A 3 -30.17 4.72 29.59
N ALA A 4 -29.27 4.90 30.56
CA ALA A 4 -27.83 4.73 30.35
C ALA A 4 -27.49 3.29 29.96
N GLY A 5 -28.07 2.30 30.64
CA GLY A 5 -27.87 0.88 30.33
C GLY A 5 -28.37 0.50 28.94
N LEU A 6 -29.57 0.99 28.55
CA LEU A 6 -30.11 0.78 27.21
C LEU A 6 -29.22 1.43 26.13
N LEU A 7 -28.73 2.65 26.37
CA LEU A 7 -27.84 3.35 25.44
C LEU A 7 -26.52 2.61 25.24
N THR A 8 -25.92 2.10 26.32
CA THR A 8 -24.70 1.29 26.27
C THR A 8 -24.94 -0.02 25.50
N LEU A 9 -26.04 -0.72 25.77
CA LEU A 9 -26.36 -2.00 25.13
C LEU A 9 -26.61 -1.82 23.63
N VAL A 10 -27.33 -0.76 23.24
CA VAL A 10 -27.54 -0.39 21.83
C VAL A 10 -26.23 0.00 21.14
N THR A 11 -25.34 0.72 21.83
CA THR A 11 -24.03 1.11 21.27
C THR A 11 -23.12 -0.11 21.11
N CYS A 12 -23.05 -1.00 22.11
CA CYS A 12 -22.31 -2.26 22.01
C CYS A 12 -22.88 -3.16 20.90
N ALA A 13 -24.20 -3.31 20.83
CA ALA A 13 -24.84 -4.08 19.76
C ALA A 13 -24.56 -3.46 18.39
N TYR A 14 -24.67 -2.14 18.26
CA TYR A 14 -24.32 -1.44 17.03
C TYR A 14 -22.84 -1.67 16.66
N LEU A 15 -21.90 -1.56 17.59
CA LEU A 15 -20.47 -1.81 17.31
C LEU A 15 -20.18 -3.26 16.91
N VAL A 16 -20.89 -4.23 17.49
CA VAL A 16 -20.75 -5.67 17.18
C VAL A 16 -21.39 -6.03 15.85
N PHE A 17 -22.56 -5.46 15.54
CA PHE A 17 -23.35 -5.79 14.34
C PHE A 17 -23.16 -4.80 13.19
N ARG A 18 -22.37 -3.72 13.36
CA ARG A 18 -22.11 -2.76 12.29
C ARG A 18 -21.48 -3.53 11.14
N PRO A 19 -22.09 -3.50 9.94
CA PRO A 19 -21.51 -4.18 8.79
C PRO A 19 -20.19 -3.50 8.47
N LEU A 20 -19.08 -4.16 8.84
CA LEU A 20 -17.73 -3.83 8.42
C LEU A 20 -17.63 -4.14 6.93
N ALA A 21 -18.31 -3.34 6.11
CA ALA A 21 -18.38 -3.52 4.68
C ALA A 21 -17.04 -3.13 4.07
N ALA A 22 -16.12 -4.08 4.00
CA ALA A 22 -15.05 -4.05 3.01
C ALA A 22 -15.69 -3.82 1.63
N PRO A 23 -15.17 -2.89 0.80
CA PRO A 23 -15.74 -2.66 -0.52
C PRO A 23 -15.73 -3.96 -1.32
N ARG A 24 -16.92 -4.38 -1.76
CA ARG A 24 -17.09 -5.66 -2.47
C ARG A 24 -16.76 -5.55 -3.95
N SER A 25 -16.61 -4.34 -4.49
CA SER A 25 -16.33 -4.09 -5.89
C SER A 25 -14.84 -3.93 -6.15
N PHE A 26 -14.30 -4.77 -7.02
CA PHE A 26 -12.98 -4.56 -7.61
C PHE A 26 -12.95 -3.33 -8.53
N PRO A 27 -11.77 -2.76 -8.79
CA PRO A 27 -11.62 -1.60 -9.66
C PRO A 27 -12.18 -1.84 -11.06
N THR A 28 -12.90 -0.84 -11.58
CA THR A 28 -13.43 -0.85 -12.95
C THR A 28 -12.30 -0.80 -13.99
N GLY A 29 -12.63 -1.07 -15.26
CA GLY A 29 -11.66 -0.96 -16.36
C GLY A 29 -11.03 0.43 -16.47
N GLU A 30 -11.81 1.49 -16.22
CA GLU A 30 -11.31 2.88 -16.20
C GLU A 30 -10.33 3.11 -15.06
N MET A 31 -10.69 2.73 -13.82
CA MET A 31 -9.80 2.84 -12.67
C MET A 31 -8.48 2.08 -12.90
N ARG A 32 -8.53 0.91 -13.54
CA ARG A 32 -7.33 0.15 -13.92
C ARG A 32 -6.50 0.82 -15.00
N ARG A 33 -7.09 1.62 -15.89
CA ARG A 33 -6.33 2.42 -16.87
C ARG A 33 -5.62 3.58 -16.17
N THR A 34 -6.34 4.35 -15.36
CA THR A 34 -5.76 5.47 -14.59
C THR A 34 -4.64 5.01 -13.67
N ALA A 35 -4.84 3.91 -12.93
CA ALA A 35 -3.78 3.33 -12.09
C ALA A 35 -2.53 2.94 -12.88
N ARG A 36 -2.70 2.35 -14.08
CA ARG A 36 -1.58 2.00 -14.97
C ARG A 36 -0.82 3.23 -15.44
N GLU A 37 -1.53 4.31 -15.78
CA GLU A 37 -0.91 5.58 -16.18
C GLU A 37 -0.14 6.21 -15.02
N LEU A 38 -0.71 6.24 -13.82
CA LEU A 38 -0.04 6.73 -12.62
C LEU A 38 1.23 5.92 -12.28
N VAL A 39 1.18 4.58 -12.37
CA VAL A 39 2.39 3.75 -12.21
C VAL A 39 3.42 4.04 -13.29
N ARG A 40 3.01 4.25 -14.53
CA ARG A 40 3.96 4.59 -15.61
C ARG A 40 4.64 5.94 -15.39
N LEU A 41 3.92 6.93 -14.88
CA LEU A 41 4.41 8.30 -14.71
C LEU A 41 5.16 8.52 -13.38
N HIS A 42 4.71 7.86 -12.32
CA HIS A 42 5.15 8.12 -10.94
C HIS A 42 5.62 6.86 -10.18
N GLY A 43 5.58 5.68 -10.81
CA GLY A 43 6.06 4.44 -10.21
C GLY A 43 7.58 4.43 -10.13
N GLY A 44 8.12 4.83 -8.97
CA GLY A 44 9.56 4.83 -8.70
C GLY A 44 10.06 3.70 -7.81
N ASP A 45 9.15 2.95 -7.17
CA ASP A 45 9.49 1.85 -6.27
C ASP A 45 9.38 0.47 -6.96
N THR A 46 10.13 -0.53 -6.48
CA THR A 46 10.16 -1.90 -7.05
C THR A 46 8.82 -2.63 -6.91
N LEU A 47 7.93 -2.17 -6.02
CA LEU A 47 6.63 -2.75 -5.74
C LEU A 47 5.46 -2.02 -6.44
N ALA A 48 5.72 -0.92 -7.14
CA ALA A 48 4.69 -0.04 -7.70
C ALA A 48 3.81 -0.78 -8.71
N TYR A 49 4.42 -1.64 -9.52
CA TYR A 49 3.71 -2.47 -10.49
C TYR A 49 2.74 -3.47 -9.84
N PHE A 50 3.09 -4.03 -8.67
CA PHE A 50 2.28 -5.05 -8.01
C PHE A 50 0.93 -4.52 -7.50
N LYS A 51 0.79 -3.21 -7.37
CA LYS A 51 -0.50 -2.54 -7.08
C LYS A 51 -1.52 -2.78 -8.19
N LEU A 52 -1.10 -3.11 -9.41
CA LEU A 52 -1.98 -3.32 -10.56
C LEU A 52 -2.58 -4.72 -10.65
N ARG A 53 -2.26 -5.60 -9.68
CA ARG A 53 -2.79 -6.96 -9.65
C ARG A 53 -4.32 -6.98 -9.59
N ARG A 54 -4.91 -8.07 -10.09
CA ARG A 54 -6.37 -8.20 -10.22
C ARG A 54 -7.09 -8.27 -8.87
N ASP A 55 -6.41 -8.77 -7.85
CA ASP A 55 -6.90 -8.99 -6.49
C ASP A 55 -6.77 -7.77 -5.57
N GLN A 56 -6.29 -6.64 -6.09
CA GLN A 56 -6.18 -5.38 -5.36
C GLN A 56 -7.43 -4.51 -5.56
N HIS A 57 -7.88 -3.87 -4.48
CA HIS A 57 -8.76 -2.70 -4.53
C HIS A 57 -7.92 -1.44 -4.64
N TYR A 58 -8.49 -0.37 -5.19
CA TYR A 58 -7.82 0.92 -5.30
C TYR A 58 -8.53 1.97 -4.47
N LEU A 59 -7.73 2.81 -3.81
CA LEU A 59 -8.18 4.08 -3.25
C LEU A 59 -7.43 5.17 -4.00
N PHE A 60 -8.17 6.12 -4.59
CA PHE A 60 -7.62 7.27 -5.30
C PHE A 60 -7.74 8.52 -4.44
N SER A 61 -6.84 9.48 -4.68
CA SER A 61 -7.03 10.84 -4.18
C SER A 61 -8.28 11.47 -4.83
N PRO A 62 -8.89 12.50 -4.21
CA PRO A 62 -10.09 13.13 -4.76
C PRO A 62 -9.90 13.65 -6.20
N ASP A 63 -8.71 14.17 -6.51
CA ASP A 63 -8.30 14.66 -7.83
C ASP A 63 -7.80 13.57 -8.79
N ARG A 64 -7.77 12.30 -8.36
CA ARG A 64 -7.27 11.12 -9.10
C ARG A 64 -5.81 11.22 -9.56
N ARG A 65 -5.00 12.10 -8.96
CA ARG A 65 -3.56 12.22 -9.26
C ARG A 65 -2.70 11.22 -8.50
N ALA A 66 -3.22 10.61 -7.44
CA ALA A 66 -2.54 9.57 -6.70
C ALA A 66 -3.47 8.39 -6.40
N PHE A 67 -2.90 7.20 -6.20
CA PHE A 67 -3.64 6.03 -5.77
C PHE A 67 -2.78 5.07 -4.95
N LEU A 68 -3.45 4.17 -4.22
CA LEU A 68 -2.83 3.03 -3.55
C LEU A 68 -3.63 1.75 -3.80
N GLY A 69 -2.93 0.62 -3.73
CA GLY A 69 -3.54 -0.71 -3.74
C GLY A 69 -3.74 -1.22 -2.32
N TYR A 70 -4.90 -1.79 -2.02
CA TYR A 70 -5.16 -2.42 -0.73
C TYR A 70 -6.03 -3.68 -0.85
N ARG A 71 -6.03 -4.46 0.22
CA ARG A 71 -7.01 -5.54 0.48
C ARG A 71 -7.56 -5.41 1.89
N VAL A 72 -8.73 -5.98 2.14
CA VAL A 72 -9.28 -6.07 3.50
C VAL A 72 -9.29 -7.54 3.92
N GLU A 73 -8.60 -7.85 5.00
CA GLU A 73 -8.45 -9.20 5.54
C GLU A 73 -8.70 -9.18 7.04
N ASN A 74 -9.65 -9.98 7.53
CA ASN A 74 -9.96 -10.10 8.97
C ASN A 74 -10.09 -8.75 9.71
N GLY A 75 -10.77 -7.78 9.09
CA GLY A 75 -10.95 -6.43 9.65
C GLY A 75 -9.72 -5.51 9.56
N VAL A 76 -8.69 -5.91 8.82
CA VAL A 76 -7.49 -5.11 8.55
C VAL A 76 -7.50 -4.62 7.11
N LEU A 77 -7.42 -3.31 6.91
CA LEU A 77 -7.10 -2.70 5.63
C LEU A 77 -5.58 -2.77 5.45
N LEU A 78 -5.13 -3.68 4.58
CA LEU A 78 -3.73 -3.90 4.27
C LEU A 78 -3.36 -3.19 2.97
N VAL A 79 -2.55 -2.15 3.07
CA VAL A 79 -1.98 -1.43 1.94
C VAL A 79 -0.75 -2.15 1.40
N SER A 80 -0.66 -2.26 0.08
CA SER A 80 0.44 -2.90 -0.64
C SER A 80 1.46 -1.86 -1.11
N GLY A 81 2.48 -1.61 -0.30
CA GLY A 81 3.57 -0.66 -0.55
C GLY A 81 3.15 0.80 -0.48
N ASP A 82 4.06 1.69 -0.87
CA ASP A 82 3.84 3.14 -0.82
C ASP A 82 2.84 3.63 -1.90
N PRO A 83 1.97 4.62 -1.63
CA PRO A 83 1.10 5.20 -2.66
C PRO A 83 1.87 5.71 -3.88
N VAL A 84 1.21 5.69 -5.04
CA VAL A 84 1.77 6.12 -6.33
C VAL A 84 1.06 7.40 -6.79
N GLY A 85 1.85 8.43 -7.07
CA GLY A 85 1.40 9.74 -7.50
C GLY A 85 2.51 10.78 -7.32
N PRO A 86 2.27 12.05 -7.66
CA PRO A 86 3.19 13.13 -7.39
C PRO A 86 3.29 13.38 -5.88
N ASP A 87 4.47 13.80 -5.39
CA ASP A 87 4.78 13.88 -3.96
C ASP A 87 3.80 14.78 -3.19
N GLU A 88 3.29 15.84 -3.81
CA GLU A 88 2.31 16.74 -3.22
C GLU A 88 0.92 16.11 -2.98
N ALA A 89 0.56 15.05 -3.71
CA ALA A 89 -0.75 14.39 -3.60
C ALA A 89 -0.75 13.24 -2.56
N LEU A 90 0.42 12.73 -2.17
CA LEU A 90 0.52 11.58 -1.27
C LEU A 90 -0.01 11.86 0.16
N PRO A 91 0.27 13.01 0.79
CA PRO A 91 -0.23 13.29 2.13
C PRO A 91 -1.75 13.34 2.20
N GLU A 92 -2.40 13.87 1.17
CA GLU A 92 -3.87 13.92 1.10
C GLU A 92 -4.47 12.53 0.94
N LEU A 93 -3.93 11.72 0.01
CA LEU A 93 -4.36 10.33 -0.16
C LEU A 93 -4.22 9.50 1.13
N LEU A 94 -3.13 9.68 1.88
CA LEU A 94 -2.92 8.96 3.13
C LEU A 94 -3.89 9.42 4.24
N ARG A 95 -4.25 10.71 4.27
CA ARG A 95 -5.32 11.19 5.17
C ARG A 95 -6.67 10.57 4.81
N GLU A 96 -7.01 10.54 3.52
CA GLU A 96 -8.23 9.89 3.03
C GLU A 96 -8.26 8.39 3.35
N LEU A 97 -7.11 7.70 3.28
CA LEU A 97 -6.97 6.32 3.71
C LEU A 97 -7.29 6.14 5.20
N GLY A 98 -6.78 7.03 6.07
CA GLY A 98 -7.08 7.02 7.50
C GLY A 98 -8.58 7.17 7.76
N SER A 99 -9.21 8.20 7.18
CA SER A 99 -10.65 8.44 7.25
C SER A 99 -11.45 7.26 6.71
N PHE A 100 -11.00 6.66 5.59
CA PHE A 100 -11.62 5.52 4.96
C PHE A 100 -11.62 4.28 5.87
N ALA A 101 -10.50 4.03 6.56
CA ALA A 101 -10.36 2.93 7.51
C ALA A 101 -11.23 3.16 8.76
N GLU A 102 -11.18 4.36 9.35
CA GLU A 102 -11.95 4.74 10.53
C GLU A 102 -13.45 4.64 10.29
N ALA A 103 -13.95 5.22 9.18
CA ALA A 103 -15.36 5.19 8.81
C ALA A 103 -15.91 3.76 8.65
N ARG A 104 -15.02 2.79 8.37
CA ARG A 104 -15.34 1.37 8.17
C ARG A 104 -14.96 0.49 9.36
N GLY A 105 -14.44 1.05 10.45
CA GLY A 105 -13.98 0.28 11.60
C GLY A 105 -12.84 -0.70 11.28
N LEU A 106 -12.02 -0.37 10.26
CA LEU A 106 -10.92 -1.22 9.83
C LEU A 106 -9.62 -0.79 10.52
N ARG A 107 -8.85 -1.76 10.98
CA ARG A 107 -7.47 -1.53 11.44
C ARG A 107 -6.60 -1.28 10.21
N LEU A 108 -5.71 -0.29 10.27
CA LEU A 108 -4.82 0.03 9.16
C LEU A 108 -3.46 -0.66 9.32
N ALA A 109 -2.97 -1.26 8.24
CA ALA A 109 -1.61 -1.79 8.13
C ALA A 109 -1.07 -1.53 6.71
N ALA A 110 0.24 -1.37 6.59
CA ALA A 110 0.92 -1.24 5.31
C ALA A 110 2.17 -2.13 5.30
N ILE A 111 2.41 -2.83 4.19
CA ILE A 111 3.54 -3.75 4.02
C ILE A 111 4.36 -3.37 2.80
N GLY A 112 5.68 -3.48 2.87
CA GLY A 112 6.57 -3.10 1.77
C GLY A 112 6.59 -1.60 1.50
N VAL A 113 6.39 -0.78 2.55
CA VAL A 113 6.50 0.68 2.48
C VAL A 113 7.96 1.09 2.58
N GLY A 114 8.37 2.07 1.78
CA GLY A 114 9.71 2.61 1.80
C GLY A 114 9.94 3.56 2.98
N GLU A 115 11.21 3.77 3.33
CA GLU A 115 11.57 4.68 4.42
C GLU A 115 11.15 6.13 4.14
N ARG A 116 11.14 6.55 2.88
CA ARG A 116 10.78 7.90 2.43
C ARG A 116 9.43 8.37 2.97
N LEU A 117 8.41 7.50 2.96
CA LEU A 117 7.05 7.87 3.39
C LEU A 117 6.76 7.48 4.85
N ARG A 118 7.74 6.93 5.57
CA ARG A 118 7.61 6.53 6.99
C ARG A 118 7.03 7.65 7.89
N PRO A 119 7.43 8.94 7.75
CA PRO A 119 6.83 10.01 8.54
C PRO A 119 5.33 10.18 8.28
N LEU A 120 4.87 10.03 7.04
CA LEU A 120 3.45 10.14 6.70
C LEU A 120 2.65 8.95 7.25
N TRP A 121 3.21 7.74 7.20
CA TRP A 121 2.62 6.57 7.85
C TRP A 121 2.49 6.74 9.37
N ALA A 122 3.50 7.35 10.01
CA ALA A 122 3.48 7.62 11.44
C ALA A 122 2.38 8.64 11.84
N GLN A 123 2.05 9.60 10.98
CA GLN A 123 0.94 10.55 11.20
C GLN A 123 -0.44 9.85 11.25
N LEU A 124 -0.57 8.68 10.62
CA LEU A 124 -1.77 7.83 10.72
C LEU A 124 -1.76 6.92 11.97
N GLY A 125 -0.79 7.10 12.87
CA GLY A 125 -0.65 6.29 14.09
C GLY A 125 0.01 4.92 13.89
N LEU A 126 0.59 4.66 12.70
CA LEU A 126 1.29 3.40 12.45
C LEU A 126 2.69 3.41 13.08
N ARG A 127 3.10 2.23 13.57
CA ARG A 127 4.48 1.96 13.98
C ARG A 127 5.16 1.12 12.91
N SER A 128 6.37 1.50 12.53
CA SER A 128 7.17 0.79 11.53
C SER A 128 7.92 -0.39 12.16
N LEU A 129 7.91 -1.53 11.50
CA LEU A 129 8.80 -2.67 11.77
C LEU A 129 9.73 -2.86 10.57
N TYR A 130 11.03 -3.00 10.81
CA TYR A 130 11.99 -3.30 9.75
C TYR A 130 11.73 -4.70 9.21
N LEU A 131 11.50 -4.80 7.90
CA LEU A 131 11.23 -6.06 7.21
C LEU A 131 12.47 -6.63 6.54
N GLY A 132 13.28 -5.77 5.93
CA GLY A 132 14.45 -6.13 5.14
C GLY A 132 14.84 -5.00 4.19
N ASP A 133 15.98 -5.20 3.52
CA ASP A 133 16.50 -4.30 2.49
C ASP A 133 16.28 -4.89 1.09
N GLU A 134 16.19 -4.00 0.10
CA GLU A 134 16.17 -4.38 -1.32
C GLU A 134 17.58 -4.37 -1.90
N ALA A 135 17.96 -5.45 -2.58
CA ALA A 135 19.22 -5.53 -3.30
C ALA A 135 19.06 -4.90 -4.70
N ILE A 136 19.51 -3.66 -4.87
CA ILE A 136 19.47 -2.93 -6.13
C ILE A 136 20.80 -3.03 -6.86
N VAL A 137 20.75 -3.34 -8.17
CA VAL A 137 21.93 -3.40 -9.04
C VAL A 137 21.83 -2.30 -10.09
N GLU A 138 22.81 -1.40 -10.09
CA GLU A 138 22.90 -0.31 -11.08
C GLU A 138 23.46 -0.83 -12.40
N THR A 139 22.56 -1.18 -13.32
CA THR A 139 22.88 -1.86 -14.57
C THR A 139 23.85 -1.08 -15.46
N ALA A 140 23.80 0.26 -15.43
CA ALA A 140 24.70 1.12 -16.21
C ALA A 140 26.17 1.00 -15.77
N SER A 141 26.42 0.63 -14.50
CA SER A 141 27.76 0.48 -13.93
C SER A 141 28.14 -0.97 -13.66
N PHE A 142 27.20 -1.90 -13.83
CA PHE A 142 27.40 -3.31 -13.56
C PHE A 142 28.31 -3.94 -14.61
N SER A 143 29.33 -4.67 -14.16
CA SER A 143 30.24 -5.42 -15.02
C SER A 143 30.56 -6.78 -14.42
N LEU A 144 30.73 -7.78 -15.28
CA LEU A 144 31.25 -9.10 -14.90
C LEU A 144 32.79 -9.11 -14.78
N GLU A 145 33.46 -7.99 -15.01
CA GLU A 145 34.91 -7.88 -14.90
C GLU A 145 35.39 -7.69 -13.44
N GLY A 146 36.67 -8.01 -13.20
CA GLY A 146 37.29 -7.81 -11.90
C GLY A 146 37.19 -9.01 -10.95
N ARG A 147 37.90 -8.89 -9.82
CA ARG A 147 38.09 -9.99 -8.85
C ARG A 147 36.86 -10.22 -7.97
N ALA A 148 36.17 -9.15 -7.56
CA ALA A 148 35.03 -9.24 -6.64
C ALA A 148 33.85 -10.05 -7.22
N ILE A 149 33.58 -9.93 -8.52
CA ILE A 149 32.46 -10.57 -9.21
C ILE A 149 32.83 -11.92 -9.86
N ARG A 150 34.04 -12.45 -9.58
CA ARG A 150 34.58 -13.68 -10.20
C ARG A 150 33.62 -14.87 -10.14
N LYS A 151 32.94 -15.06 -9.01
CA LYS A 151 32.01 -16.20 -8.84
C LYS A 151 30.79 -16.12 -9.76
N VAL A 152 30.25 -14.93 -9.98
CA VAL A 152 29.13 -14.70 -10.91
C VAL A 152 29.62 -14.90 -12.33
N ARG A 153 30.76 -14.30 -12.71
CA ARG A 153 31.37 -14.49 -14.05
C ARG A 153 31.60 -15.97 -14.37
N GLN A 154 32.20 -16.73 -13.46
CA GLN A 154 32.43 -18.17 -13.64
C GLN A 154 31.12 -18.97 -13.79
N SER A 155 30.02 -18.51 -13.19
CA SER A 155 28.72 -19.17 -13.33
C SER A 155 28.07 -18.88 -14.68
N VAL A 156 28.23 -17.67 -15.21
CA VAL A 156 27.77 -17.29 -16.55
C VAL A 156 28.53 -18.08 -17.61
N THR A 157 29.87 -18.08 -17.58
CA THR A 157 30.72 -18.78 -18.57
C THR A 157 30.50 -20.30 -18.60
N ARG A 158 29.97 -20.91 -17.54
CA ARG A 158 29.65 -22.35 -17.52
C ARG A 158 28.37 -22.68 -18.31
N LEU A 159 27.48 -21.70 -18.46
CA LEU A 159 26.20 -21.86 -19.14
C LEU A 159 26.26 -21.48 -20.62
N GLU A 160 27.30 -20.75 -21.02
CA GLU A 160 27.68 -20.48 -22.42
C GLU A 160 28.45 -21.67 -23.01
#